data_AF-I0R653-F1
#
_entry.id   AF-I0R653-F1
#
_cell.length_a   1.000
_cell.length_b   1.000
_cell.length_c   1.000
_cell.angle_alpha   90.00
_cell.angle_beta   90.00
_cell.angle_gamma   90.00
#
_symmetry.space_group_name_H-M   'P 1'
#
loop_
_entity.id
_entity.type
_entity.pdbx_description
1 polymer ?
#
loop_
_entity_poly.entity_id
_entity_poly.type
_entity_poly.pdbx_seq_one_letter_code
_entity_poly.pdbx_strand_id
1 'polypeptide(L)'
;MGLQLIFAVETNKTCKSDWIYIKDTIDRFYKCSTNSLKLSIIYMNGKTNYRSKEREVRSLINQYDRINNKSKVIYCIDCDNYDSKPEDKNFIDNIIKFCEEHDYECVWFCKDIESVYWGEKVSNNQKKNKAISFKKNRMIDNINEKNISVTAYKTNTSNILTILDKFIEQGTFERNGIN
;
A
#
# COMPACT_ATOMS: atom_id res chain seq x y z
N MET A 1 23.01 3.40 -1.30
CA MET A 1 22.08 3.00 -2.39
C MET A 1 20.73 3.60 -2.04
N GLY A 2 20.11 4.37 -2.93
CA GLY A 2 18.79 4.96 -2.67
C GLY A 2 17.67 4.03 -3.10
N LEU A 3 16.64 3.84 -2.27
CA LEU A 3 15.43 3.12 -2.60
C LEU A 3 14.26 4.09 -2.74
N GLN A 4 13.52 3.98 -3.84
CA GLN A 4 12.23 4.61 -3.99
C GLN A 4 11.13 3.55 -3.94
N LEU A 5 10.17 3.71 -3.04
CA LEU A 5 8.93 2.94 -3.04
C LEU A 5 7.83 3.78 -3.66
N ILE A 6 7.26 3.30 -4.76
CA ILE A 6 6.18 3.96 -5.49
C ILE A 6 4.88 3.22 -5.17
N PHE A 7 3.99 3.86 -4.41
CA PHE A 7 2.69 3.31 -4.05
C PHE A 7 1.63 3.76 -5.04
N ALA A 8 1.06 2.81 -5.75
CA ALA A 8 -0.09 2.97 -6.61
C ALA A 8 -1.36 2.69 -5.77
N VAL A 9 -2.04 3.76 -5.34
CA VAL A 9 -3.25 3.65 -4.50
C VAL A 9 -4.51 3.92 -5.32
N GLU A 10 -5.59 3.23 -4.99
CA GLU A 10 -6.87 3.37 -5.68
C GLU A 10 -7.46 4.78 -5.56
N THR A 11 -7.37 5.38 -4.36
CA THR A 11 -8.01 6.65 -4.06
C THR A 11 -7.73 7.76 -5.06
N ASN A 12 -8.69 8.67 -5.13
CA ASN A 12 -8.50 9.91 -5.86
C ASN A 12 -7.59 10.89 -5.10
N LYS A 13 -6.98 11.82 -5.84
CA LYS A 13 -6.10 12.86 -5.28
C LYS A 13 -6.76 13.75 -4.21
N THR A 14 -8.10 13.75 -4.11
CA THR A 14 -8.87 14.60 -3.19
C THR A 14 -9.15 13.93 -1.84
N CYS A 15 -9.32 12.60 -1.79
CA CYS A 15 -9.63 11.87 -0.57
C CYS A 15 -8.38 11.46 0.22
N LYS A 16 -7.26 11.12 -0.45
CA LYS A 16 -5.94 10.77 0.14
C LYS A 16 -5.95 9.82 1.35
N SER A 17 -7.07 9.14 1.62
CA SER A 17 -7.31 8.38 2.83
C SER A 17 -6.38 7.19 2.91
N ASP A 18 -6.23 6.45 1.79
CA ASP A 18 -5.41 5.25 1.76
C ASP A 18 -3.95 5.56 2.11
N TRP A 19 -3.44 6.65 1.53
CA TRP A 19 -2.07 7.09 1.77
C TRP A 19 -1.83 7.45 3.23
N ILE A 20 -2.83 7.98 3.95
CA ILE A 20 -2.68 8.29 5.37
C ILE A 20 -2.43 7.01 6.16
N TYR A 21 -3.21 5.95 5.92
CA TYR A 21 -3.03 4.67 6.61
C TYR A 21 -1.69 3.99 6.24
N ILE A 22 -1.36 3.96 4.94
CA ILE A 22 -0.10 3.36 4.47
C ILE A 22 1.10 4.11 5.05
N LYS A 23 1.09 5.44 5.02
CA LYS A 23 2.19 6.25 5.55
C LYS A 23 2.32 6.07 7.06
N ASP A 24 1.22 6.09 7.81
CA ASP A 24 1.27 5.86 9.26
C ASP A 24 1.81 4.46 9.60
N THR A 25 1.49 3.45 8.77
CA THR A 25 2.04 2.10 8.90
C THR A 25 3.54 2.09 8.68
N ILE A 26 4.04 2.75 7.63
CA ILE A 26 5.47 2.85 7.37
C ILE A 26 6.17 3.57 8.53
N ASP A 27 5.63 4.72 8.95
CA ASP A 27 6.18 5.54 10.05
C ASP A 27 6.21 4.74 11.38
N ARG A 28 5.23 3.86 11.61
CA ARG A 28 5.12 3.07 12.85
C ARG A 28 6.02 1.85 12.88
N PHE A 29 6.10 1.10 11.78
CA PHE A 29 6.75 -0.22 11.76
C PHE A 29 8.18 -0.18 11.24
N TYR A 30 8.63 0.93 10.64
CA TYR A 30 9.96 1.00 10.03
C TYR A 30 10.72 2.26 10.41
N LYS A 31 12.02 2.08 10.66
CA LYS A 31 12.97 3.17 10.79
C LYS A 31 13.66 3.38 9.45
N CYS A 32 13.46 4.56 8.88
CA CYS A 32 14.10 4.95 7.64
C CYS A 32 15.34 5.80 7.98
N SER A 33 16.51 5.46 7.43
CA SER A 33 17.60 6.43 7.40
C SER A 33 17.20 7.50 6.37
N THR A 34 16.98 8.74 6.81
CA THR A 34 16.34 9.83 6.05
C THR A 34 16.95 10.14 4.69
N ASN A 35 18.17 9.68 4.40
CA ASN A 35 18.87 9.93 3.15
C ASN A 35 18.80 8.77 2.14
N SER A 36 18.16 7.64 2.46
CA SER A 36 18.15 6.45 1.59
C SER A 36 16.76 6.05 1.07
N LEU A 37 15.65 6.46 1.69
CA LEU A 37 14.30 6.07 1.27
C LEU A 37 13.48 7.26 0.73
N LYS A 38 12.97 7.12 -0.49
CA LYS A 38 12.00 8.03 -1.11
C LYS A 38 10.63 7.34 -1.24
N LEU A 39 9.62 7.86 -0.54
CA LEU A 39 8.24 7.43 -0.75
C LEU A 39 7.60 8.29 -1.85
N SER A 40 7.04 7.64 -2.86
CA SER A 40 6.31 8.28 -3.95
C SER A 40 4.93 7.66 -4.07
N ILE A 41 3.95 8.44 -4.51
CA ILE A 41 2.56 8.01 -4.58
C ILE A 41 1.95 8.36 -5.94
N ILE A 42 1.21 7.40 -6.51
CA ILE A 42 0.36 7.56 -7.68
C ILE A 42 -1.07 7.28 -7.26
N TYR A 43 -1.95 8.25 -7.52
CA TYR A 43 -3.38 8.11 -7.32
C TYR A 43 -4.02 7.60 -8.61
N MET A 44 -4.57 6.40 -8.56
CA MET A 44 -5.18 5.73 -9.70
C MET A 44 -6.51 6.37 -10.11
N ASN A 45 -7.20 7.07 -9.18
CA ASN A 45 -8.53 7.62 -9.41
C ASN A 45 -9.53 6.52 -9.86
N GLY A 46 -9.47 5.34 -9.25
CA GLY A 46 -10.34 4.20 -9.54
C GLY A 46 -9.60 2.91 -9.86
N LYS A 47 -10.23 1.79 -9.49
CA LYS A 47 -9.72 0.41 -9.59
C LYS A 47 -9.16 0.06 -10.98
N THR A 48 -9.84 0.47 -12.05
CA THR A 48 -9.52 0.04 -13.42
C THR A 48 -8.36 0.80 -14.08
N ASN A 49 -7.82 1.84 -13.44
CA ASN A 49 -6.82 2.73 -14.06
C ASN A 49 -5.36 2.26 -13.94
N TYR A 50 -5.11 1.05 -13.43
CA TYR A 50 -3.76 0.54 -13.25
C TYR A 50 -2.91 0.55 -14.54
N ARG A 51 -3.52 0.25 -15.70
CA ARG A 51 -2.85 0.32 -17.02
C ARG A 51 -2.65 1.75 -17.51
N SER A 52 -3.64 2.63 -17.34
CA SER A 52 -3.55 4.01 -17.84
C SER A 52 -2.49 4.83 -17.09
N LYS A 53 -2.17 4.43 -15.87
CA LYS A 53 -1.21 5.08 -14.97
C LYS A 53 0.21 4.54 -15.08
N GLU A 54 0.43 3.52 -15.90
CA GLU A 54 1.76 2.93 -16.11
C GLU A 54 2.78 3.97 -16.61
N ARG A 55 2.36 4.91 -17.47
CA ARG A 55 3.24 6.01 -17.93
C ARG A 55 3.71 6.89 -16.76
N GLU A 56 2.84 7.15 -15.79
CA GLU A 56 3.16 7.93 -14.58
C GLU A 56 4.13 7.14 -13.69
N VAL A 57 3.92 5.83 -13.54
CA VAL A 57 4.85 4.90 -12.85
C VAL A 57 6.24 4.96 -13.48
N ARG A 58 6.33 4.72 -14.80
CA ARG A 58 7.60 4.73 -15.54
C ARG A 58 8.31 6.09 -15.46
N SER A 59 7.57 7.19 -15.49
CA SER A 59 8.14 8.53 -15.30
C SER A 59 8.81 8.69 -13.95
N LEU A 60 8.17 8.22 -12.86
CA LEU A 60 8.77 8.27 -11.52
C LEU A 60 10.00 7.39 -11.38
N ILE A 61 9.99 6.19 -11.99
CA ILE A 61 11.14 5.29 -12.06
C ILE A 61 12.30 6.00 -12.75
N ASN A 62 12.10 6.49 -13.99
CA ASN A 62 13.13 7.13 -14.79
C ASN A 62 13.71 8.40 -14.12
N GLN A 63 12.90 9.14 -13.37
CA GLN A 63 13.37 10.33 -12.63
C GLN A 63 14.30 9.97 -11.47
N TYR A 64 14.14 8.77 -10.90
CA TYR A 64 14.92 8.32 -9.75
C TYR A 64 16.08 7.40 -10.15
N ASP A 65 16.03 6.82 -11.35
CA ASP A 65 17.04 5.97 -11.94
C ASP A 65 18.36 6.76 -12.14
N ARG A 66 19.29 6.54 -11.21
CA ARG A 66 20.63 7.11 -11.15
C ARG A 66 21.58 6.00 -10.69
N ILE A 67 22.87 6.18 -10.88
CA ILE A 67 23.90 5.22 -10.47
C ILE A 67 23.70 4.86 -8.98
N ASN A 68 23.30 3.61 -8.69
CA ASN A 68 22.98 3.06 -7.37
C ASN A 68 21.66 3.49 -6.71
N ASN A 69 20.64 3.85 -7.50
CA ASN A 69 19.26 3.98 -7.03
C ASN A 69 18.38 2.86 -7.58
N LYS A 70 17.41 2.40 -6.80
CA LYS A 70 16.41 1.42 -7.22
C LYS A 70 15.02 1.94 -6.93
N SER A 71 14.10 1.71 -7.85
CA SER A 71 12.67 1.97 -7.65
C SER A 71 11.92 0.66 -7.58
N LYS A 72 11.01 0.53 -6.63
CA LYS A 72 10.09 -0.60 -6.48
C LYS A 72 8.66 -0.09 -6.43
N VAL A 73 7.80 -0.71 -7.22
CA VAL A 73 6.41 -0.31 -7.38
C VAL A 73 5.53 -1.27 -6.60
N ILE A 74 4.61 -0.71 -5.82
CA ILE A 74 3.68 -1.44 -4.97
C ILE A 74 2.27 -1.00 -5.33
N TYR A 75 1.47 -1.93 -5.85
CA TYR A 75 0.05 -1.71 -6.12
C TYR A 75 -0.78 -2.04 -4.89
N CYS A 76 -1.57 -1.07 -4.42
CA CYS A 76 -2.47 -1.21 -3.29
C CYS A 76 -3.90 -1.44 -3.80
N ILE A 77 -4.48 -2.59 -3.49
CA ILE A 77 -5.80 -3.00 -3.98
C ILE A 77 -6.78 -3.28 -2.83
N ASP A 78 -7.99 -2.73 -2.95
CA ASP A 78 -9.13 -3.08 -2.10
C ASP A 78 -9.83 -4.32 -2.66
N CYS A 79 -9.70 -5.44 -1.94
CA CYS A 79 -10.32 -6.71 -2.27
C CYS A 79 -11.73 -6.77 -1.70
N ASP A 80 -12.68 -6.04 -2.30
CA ASP A 80 -14.08 -5.89 -1.86
C ASP A 80 -14.81 -7.24 -1.62
N ASN A 81 -15.89 -7.56 -2.33
CA ASN A 81 -16.62 -8.81 -2.14
C ASN A 81 -16.04 -9.89 -3.05
N TYR A 82 -14.73 -10.15 -2.90
CA TYR A 82 -14.01 -11.21 -3.63
C TYR A 82 -14.66 -12.60 -3.47
N ASP A 83 -15.34 -12.84 -2.34
CA ASP A 83 -16.09 -14.06 -2.06
C ASP A 83 -17.46 -14.15 -2.74
N SER A 84 -18.02 -13.04 -3.22
CA SER A 84 -19.43 -12.96 -3.64
C SER A 84 -19.63 -12.45 -5.07
N LYS A 85 -18.60 -11.87 -5.69
CA LYS A 85 -18.66 -11.32 -7.05
C LYS A 85 -17.51 -11.86 -7.92
N PRO A 86 -17.82 -12.65 -8.96
CA PRO A 86 -16.82 -13.16 -9.90
C PRO A 86 -16.01 -12.06 -10.60
N GLU A 87 -16.62 -10.89 -10.83
CA GLU A 87 -15.98 -9.72 -11.46
C GLU A 87 -14.84 -9.16 -10.60
N ASP A 88 -15.04 -9.08 -9.27
CA ASP A 88 -14.04 -8.58 -8.32
C ASP A 88 -12.84 -9.54 -8.27
N LYS A 89 -13.09 -10.85 -8.34
CA LYS A 89 -12.04 -11.87 -8.41
C LYS A 89 -11.22 -11.76 -9.69
N ASN A 90 -11.88 -11.69 -10.84
CA ASN A 90 -11.20 -11.53 -12.13
C ASN A 90 -10.35 -10.25 -12.17
N PHE A 91 -10.84 -9.17 -11.57
CA PHE A 91 -10.09 -7.92 -11.46
C PHE A 91 -8.82 -8.09 -10.61
N ILE A 92 -8.92 -8.72 -9.44
CA ILE A 92 -7.76 -9.00 -8.57
C ILE A 92 -6.75 -9.87 -9.32
N ASP A 93 -7.20 -10.95 -9.96
CA ASP A 93 -6.34 -11.86 -10.72
C ASP A 93 -5.62 -11.14 -11.87
N ASN A 94 -6.31 -10.22 -12.56
CA ASN A 94 -5.71 -9.41 -13.62
C ASN A 94 -4.65 -8.42 -13.11
N ILE A 95 -4.86 -7.82 -11.93
CA ILE A 95 -3.85 -6.95 -11.33
C ILE A 95 -2.66 -7.75 -10.83
N ILE A 96 -2.87 -8.91 -10.22
CA ILE A 96 -1.78 -9.78 -9.75
C ILE A 96 -0.92 -10.19 -10.95
N LYS A 97 -1.53 -10.66 -12.05
CA LYS A 97 -0.81 -10.98 -13.28
C LYS A 97 -0.04 -9.77 -13.84
N PHE A 98 -0.65 -8.59 -13.84
CA PHE A 98 0.02 -7.36 -14.25
C PHE A 98 1.21 -7.01 -13.33
N CYS A 99 1.08 -7.19 -12.01
CA CYS A 99 2.18 -7.02 -11.07
C CYS A 99 3.35 -7.97 -11.42
N GLU A 100 3.04 -9.25 -11.64
CA GLU A 100 4.02 -10.30 -11.96
C GLU A 100 4.75 -10.03 -13.28
N GLU A 101 4.02 -9.65 -14.34
CA GLU A 101 4.58 -9.33 -15.66
C GLU A 101 5.60 -8.18 -15.63
N HIS A 102 5.48 -7.28 -14.63
CA HIS A 102 6.27 -6.05 -14.54
C HIS A 102 7.29 -6.04 -13.37
N ASP A 103 7.47 -7.15 -12.63
CA ASP A 103 8.27 -7.20 -11.38
C ASP A 103 7.81 -6.17 -10.34
N TYR A 104 6.49 -5.97 -10.23
CA TYR A 104 5.87 -5.14 -9.21
C TYR A 104 5.32 -5.98 -8.08
N GLU A 105 5.22 -5.36 -6.90
CA GLU A 105 4.62 -5.98 -5.73
C GLU A 105 3.17 -5.54 -5.58
N CYS A 106 2.37 -6.41 -4.96
CA CYS A 106 0.94 -6.23 -4.82
C CYS A 106 0.55 -6.34 -3.33
N VAL A 107 0.02 -5.26 -2.77
CA VAL A 107 -0.56 -5.18 -1.42
C VAL A 107 -2.08 -5.21 -1.52
N TRP A 108 -2.71 -6.13 -0.81
CA TRP A 108 -4.15 -6.24 -0.75
C TRP A 108 -4.69 -5.84 0.63
N PHE A 109 -5.88 -5.25 0.62
CA PHE A 109 -6.69 -4.98 1.81
C PHE A 109 -7.98 -5.78 1.70
N CYS A 110 -8.20 -6.74 2.59
CA CYS A 110 -9.41 -7.55 2.57
C CYS A 110 -10.63 -6.69 2.91
N LYS A 111 -11.62 -6.68 2.01
CA LYS A 111 -12.69 -5.68 1.92
C LYS A 111 -12.16 -4.34 1.40
N ASP A 112 -11.75 -3.46 2.30
CA ASP A 112 -11.14 -2.17 1.96
C ASP A 112 -10.12 -1.80 3.03
N ILE A 113 -9.27 -0.81 2.73
CA ILE A 113 -8.26 -0.34 3.68
C ILE A 113 -8.88 0.09 5.01
N GLU A 114 -10.04 0.75 5.01
CA GLU A 114 -10.70 1.13 6.25
C GLU A 114 -11.11 -0.05 7.11
N SER A 115 -11.60 -1.14 6.52
CA SER A 115 -11.96 -2.37 7.24
C SER A 115 -10.74 -3.03 7.89
N VAL A 116 -9.57 -2.96 7.25
CA VAL A 116 -8.32 -3.49 7.82
C VAL A 116 -7.88 -2.67 9.05
N TYR A 117 -7.95 -1.33 8.98
CA TYR A 117 -7.43 -0.47 10.06
C TYR A 117 -8.47 -0.14 11.15
N TRP A 118 -9.75 -0.05 10.82
CA TRP A 118 -10.82 0.21 11.79
C TRP A 118 -11.55 -1.05 12.26
N GLY A 119 -11.43 -2.16 11.53
CA GLY A 119 -12.22 -3.37 11.78
C GLY A 119 -13.68 -3.27 11.32
N GLU A 120 -14.08 -2.16 10.71
CA GLU A 120 -15.43 -1.88 10.24
C GLU A 120 -15.43 -1.19 8.88
N LYS A 121 -16.52 -1.35 8.14
CA LYS A 121 -16.71 -0.65 6.87
C LYS A 121 -17.01 0.82 7.11
N VAL A 122 -16.27 1.69 6.44
CA VAL A 122 -16.49 3.15 6.51
C VAL A 122 -17.14 3.64 5.23
N SER A 123 -18.18 4.46 5.37
CA SER A 123 -18.88 5.06 4.23
C SER A 123 -17.98 6.07 3.48
N ASN A 124 -18.14 6.15 2.16
CA ASN A 124 -17.25 6.94 1.29
C ASN A 124 -17.11 8.42 1.69
N ASN A 125 -18.18 9.05 2.19
CA ASN A 125 -18.16 10.43 2.66
C ASN A 125 -17.41 10.62 4.00
N GLN A 126 -17.22 9.55 4.78
CA GLN A 126 -16.52 9.55 6.06
C GLN A 126 -15.06 9.11 5.95
N LYS A 127 -14.65 8.43 4.88
CA LYS A 127 -13.28 7.89 4.70
C LYS A 127 -12.19 8.92 5.00
N LYS A 128 -12.32 10.13 4.44
CA LYS A 128 -11.37 11.24 4.68
C LYS A 128 -11.28 11.63 6.15
N ASN A 129 -12.41 11.83 6.82
CA ASN A 129 -12.44 12.26 8.22
C ASN A 129 -11.97 11.14 9.17
N LYS A 130 -12.31 9.89 8.87
CA LYS A 130 -11.83 8.71 9.58
C LYS A 130 -10.31 8.58 9.45
N ALA A 131 -9.74 8.73 8.24
CA ALA A 131 -8.30 8.67 8.05
C ALA A 131 -7.56 9.79 8.83
N ILE A 132 -8.07 11.01 8.80
CA ILE A 132 -7.50 12.13 9.58
C ILE A 132 -7.57 11.83 11.08
N SER A 133 -8.70 11.31 11.55
CA SER A 133 -8.91 10.96 12.97
C SER A 133 -8.02 9.80 13.40
N PHE A 134 -7.83 8.80 12.53
CA PHE A 134 -6.94 7.67 12.75
C PHE A 134 -5.51 8.15 13.04
N LYS A 135 -4.99 9.02 12.17
CA LYS A 135 -3.67 9.62 12.31
C LYS A 135 -3.56 10.50 13.56
N LYS A 136 -4.53 11.40 13.76
CA LYS A 136 -4.55 12.32 14.90
C LYS A 136 -4.52 11.58 16.24
N ASN A 137 -5.26 10.47 16.34
CA ASN A 137 -5.40 9.70 17.56
C ASN A 137 -4.37 8.58 17.67
N ARG A 138 -3.39 8.49 16.76
CA ARG A 138 -2.36 7.44 16.70
C ARG A 138 -2.94 6.03 16.77
N MET A 139 -4.08 5.81 16.12
CA MET A 139 -4.77 4.52 16.15
C MET A 139 -3.92 3.37 15.58
N ILE A 140 -2.89 3.68 14.78
CA ILE A 140 -1.89 2.72 14.28
C ILE A 140 -1.20 1.95 15.42
N ASP A 141 -1.06 2.56 16.61
CA ASP A 141 -0.43 1.93 17.77
C ASP A 141 -1.28 0.77 18.35
N ASN A 142 -2.58 0.74 18.04
CA ASN A 142 -3.52 -0.29 18.48
C ASN A 142 -3.69 -1.42 17.44
N ILE A 143 -3.09 -1.30 16.25
CA ILE A 143 -3.21 -2.30 15.20
C ILE A 143 -2.38 -3.52 15.57
N ASN A 144 -3.02 -4.69 15.55
CA ASN A 144 -2.31 -5.95 15.70
C ASN A 144 -1.50 -6.23 14.43
N GLU A 145 -0.17 -6.24 14.57
CA GLU A 145 0.78 -6.52 13.49
C GLU A 145 0.43 -7.80 12.71
N LYS A 146 -0.04 -8.84 13.41
CA LYS A 146 -0.41 -10.14 12.81
C LYS A 146 -1.56 -10.03 11.81
N ASN A 147 -2.38 -8.99 11.88
CA ASN A 147 -3.47 -8.76 10.94
C ASN A 147 -3.00 -8.08 9.64
N ILE A 148 -1.84 -7.41 9.67
CA ILE A 148 -1.28 -6.68 8.53
C ILE A 148 0.02 -7.30 7.99
N SER A 149 0.41 -8.47 8.50
CA SER A 149 1.53 -9.32 8.05
C SER A 149 1.09 -10.71 7.55
N VAL A 150 -0.16 -10.84 7.11
CA VAL A 150 -0.67 -12.13 6.62
C VAL A 150 -0.21 -12.42 5.18
N THR A 151 -0.20 -13.69 4.81
CA THR A 151 0.12 -14.17 3.44
C THR A 151 -1.10 -14.71 2.70
N ALA A 152 -2.21 -14.91 3.39
CA ALA A 152 -3.45 -15.46 2.84
C ALA A 152 -4.64 -14.57 3.20
N TYR A 153 -5.61 -14.47 2.29
CA TYR A 153 -6.80 -13.66 2.44
C TYR A 153 -7.62 -14.04 3.67
N LYS A 154 -7.89 -13.06 4.53
CA LYS A 154 -8.75 -13.18 5.70
C LYS A 154 -9.46 -11.86 5.98
N THR A 155 -10.69 -11.91 6.47
CA THR A 155 -11.46 -10.69 6.81
C THR A 155 -10.67 -9.72 7.67
N ASN A 156 -10.66 -8.43 7.29
CA ASN A 156 -9.96 -7.33 7.98
C ASN A 156 -8.45 -7.53 8.12
N THR A 157 -7.81 -8.18 7.14
CA THR A 157 -6.35 -8.36 7.11
C THR A 157 -5.71 -7.81 5.84
N SER A 158 -4.38 -7.67 5.87
CA SER A 158 -3.57 -7.21 4.74
C SER A 158 -2.19 -7.87 4.76
N ASN A 159 -1.55 -7.96 3.61
CA ASN A 159 -0.16 -8.39 3.47
C ASN A 159 0.85 -7.22 3.45
N ILE A 160 0.44 -5.98 3.77
CA ILE A 160 1.27 -4.79 3.62
C ILE A 160 2.65 -4.92 4.30
N LEU A 161 2.71 -5.46 5.53
CA LEU A 161 3.97 -5.65 6.22
C LEU A 161 4.82 -6.74 5.58
N THR A 162 4.21 -7.84 5.14
CA THR A 162 4.89 -8.92 4.41
C THR A 162 5.59 -8.41 3.15
N ILE A 163 4.93 -7.52 2.41
CA ILE A 163 5.50 -6.92 1.19
C ILE A 163 6.60 -5.92 1.54
N LEU A 164 6.39 -5.07 2.54
CA LEU A 164 7.40 -4.11 2.97
C LEU A 164 8.65 -4.81 3.52
N ASP A 165 8.51 -5.92 4.23
CA ASP A 165 9.64 -6.69 4.78
C ASP A 165 10.62 -7.17 3.70
N LYS A 166 10.14 -7.46 2.48
CA LYS A 166 10.99 -7.85 1.34
C LYS A 166 12.05 -6.79 0.99
N PHE A 167 11.84 -5.53 1.38
CA PHE A 167 12.77 -4.44 1.09
C PHE A 167 13.65 -4.05 2.29
N ILE A 168 13.47 -4.69 3.46
CA ILE A 168 14.40 -4.56 4.61
C ILE A 168 15.77 -5.12 4.23
N GLU A 169 15.80 -6.33 3.65
CA GLU A 169 17.04 -7.07 3.34
C GLU A 169 17.94 -6.34 2.33
N GLN A 170 17.41 -5.33 1.64
CA GLN A 170 18.17 -4.47 0.73
C GLN A 170 18.94 -3.35 1.46
N GLY A 171 18.90 -3.30 2.79
CA GLY A 171 19.67 -2.38 3.64
C GLY A 171 19.11 -0.96 3.71
N THR A 172 17.83 -0.78 3.37
CA THR A 172 17.21 0.53 3.12
C THR A 172 16.21 1.00 4.16
N PHE A 173 15.66 0.10 4.97
CA PHE A 173 14.92 0.44 6.18
C PHE A 173 14.91 -0.75 7.14
N GLU A 174 14.87 -0.48 8.44
CA GLU A 174 14.88 -1.51 9.49
C GLU A 174 13.48 -1.62 10.09
N ARG A 175 13.01 -2.85 10.38
CA ARG A 175 11.81 -3.05 11.19
C ARG A 175 12.07 -2.39 12.56
N ASN A 176 11.17 -1.55 13.02
CA ASN A 176 11.21 -1.05 14.40
C ASN A 176 11.10 -2.28 15.31
N GLY A 177 12.24 -2.68 15.89
CA GLY A 177 12.30 -3.80 16.82
C GLY A 177 11.26 -3.58 17.91
N ILE A 178 10.32 -4.51 18.01
CA ILE A 178 9.54 -4.66 19.22
C ILE A 178 10.55 -5.16 20.25
N ASN A 179 10.93 -4.29 21.18
CA ASN A 179 11.45 -4.75 22.46
C ASN A 179 10.40 -5.62 23.15
#